data_AF-A0A2M7YAS3-F1
#
_entry.id   AF-A0A2M7YAS3-F1
#
_cell.length_a   1.000
_cell.length_b   1.000
_cell.length_c   1.000
_cell.angle_alpha   90.00
_cell.angle_beta   90.00
_cell.angle_gamma   90.00
#
_symmetry.space_group_name_H-M   'P 1'
#
loop_
_entity.id
_entity.type
_entity.pdbx_description
1 polymer ?
#
loop_
_entity_poly.entity_id
_entity_poly.type
_entity_poly.pdbx_seq_one_letter_code
_entity_poly.pdbx_strand_id
1 'polypeptide(L)'
;EVAFFSILGNWVWPFAGDYVVIALDPEYRWSAVGHPSRDYGWILARETALDAATLREIAEHFEAAGYDACTLLMAAEAPGETRRPLCEAAR
;
A
#
# COMPACT_ATOMS: atom_id res chain seq x y z
N GLU A 1 13.21 -7.45 0.17
CA GLU A 1 12.53 -8.70 0.56
C GLU A 1 12.42 -8.76 2.08
N VAL A 2 11.24 -9.14 2.60
CA VAL A 2 10.95 -9.22 4.04
C VAL A 2 10.24 -10.55 4.33
N ALA A 3 10.73 -11.31 5.30
CA ALA A 3 10.18 -12.60 5.69
C ALA A 3 9.31 -12.46 6.96
N PHE A 4 8.04 -12.86 6.89
CA PHE A 4 7.07 -12.72 7.99
C PHE A 4 6.73 -14.04 8.71
N PHE A 5 7.35 -15.16 8.33
CA PHE A 5 7.07 -16.49 8.89
C PHE A 5 8.30 -17.10 9.58
N SER A 6 8.08 -17.66 10.77
CA SER A 6 9.07 -18.46 11.51
C SER A 6 8.55 -19.87 11.71
N ILE A 7 9.35 -20.87 11.34
CA ILE A 7 9.07 -22.28 11.62
C ILE A 7 10.22 -22.80 12.49
N LEU A 8 9.89 -23.25 13.71
CA LEU A 8 10.85 -23.79 14.69
C LEU A 8 12.01 -22.83 15.02
N GLY A 9 11.77 -21.51 14.98
CA GLY A 9 12.79 -20.50 15.26
C GLY A 9 13.68 -20.13 14.08
N ASN A 10 13.48 -20.73 12.90
CA ASN A 10 14.17 -20.35 11.66
C ASN A 10 13.26 -19.49 10.78
N TRP A 11 13.80 -18.38 10.28
CA TRP A 11 13.12 -17.50 9.33
C TRP A 11 13.04 -18.20 7.97
N VAL A 12 11.83 -18.55 7.53
CA VAL A 12 11.61 -19.22 6.25
C VAL A 12 11.50 -18.19 5.13
N TRP A 13 12.60 -18.05 4.39
CA TRP A 13 12.74 -17.19 3.22
C TRP A 13 11.87 -17.49 1.98
N PRO A 14 11.41 -18.73 1.68
CA PRO A 14 10.57 -18.97 0.49
C PRO A 14 9.17 -18.35 0.56
N PHE A 15 8.81 -17.70 1.67
CA PHE A 15 7.59 -16.89 1.83
C PHE A 15 7.89 -15.39 1.95
N ALA A 16 9.10 -14.95 1.59
CA ALA A 16 9.42 -13.54 1.51
C ALA A 16 8.54 -12.90 0.43
N GLY A 17 7.77 -11.88 0.82
CA GLY A 17 6.97 -11.12 -0.12
C GLY A 17 7.86 -10.14 -0.87
N ASP A 18 7.71 -10.08 -2.19
CA ASP A 18 8.29 -9.02 -3.00
C ASP A 18 7.72 -7.68 -2.55
N TYR A 19 8.59 -6.71 -2.30
CA TYR A 19 8.24 -5.41 -1.73
C TYR A 19 8.91 -4.33 -2.58
N VAL A 20 8.16 -3.75 -3.50
CA VAL A 20 8.66 -2.78 -4.48
C VAL A 20 8.10 -1.40 -4.16
N VAL A 21 8.98 -0.44 -3.91
CA VAL A 21 8.58 0.97 -3.76
C VAL A 21 8.23 1.52 -5.14
N ILE A 22 6.96 1.87 -5.34
CA ILE A 22 6.42 2.42 -6.59
C ILE A 22 6.63 3.93 -6.62
N ALA A 23 6.32 4.60 -5.51
CA ALA A 23 6.47 6.04 -5.37
C ALA A 23 6.77 6.41 -3.91
N LEU A 24 7.37 7.57 -3.74
CA LEU A 24 7.84 8.06 -2.45
C LEU A 24 7.83 9.59 -2.46
N ASP A 25 7.22 10.16 -1.42
CA ASP A 25 7.27 11.59 -1.12
C ASP A 25 8.73 12.05 -0.91
N PRO A 26 9.18 13.20 -1.45
CA PRO A 26 10.56 13.67 -1.29
C PRO A 26 10.97 13.84 0.18
N GLU A 27 10.03 14.20 1.05
CA GLU A 27 10.22 14.33 2.49
C GLU A 27 9.89 13.04 3.27
N TYR A 28 9.64 11.91 2.58
CA TYR A 28 9.32 10.61 3.17
C TYR A 28 8.08 10.63 4.09
N ARG A 29 7.11 11.51 3.83
CA ARG A 29 5.86 11.55 4.60
C ARG A 29 4.90 10.42 4.24
N TRP A 30 4.97 9.94 2.99
CA TRP A 30 4.25 8.76 2.53
C TRP A 30 5.07 7.94 1.54
N SER A 31 4.74 6.65 1.41
CA SER A 31 5.25 5.76 0.36
C SER A 31 4.14 4.87 -0.20
N ALA A 32 4.22 4.63 -1.51
CA ALA A 32 3.39 3.66 -2.21
C ALA A 32 4.25 2.43 -2.52
N VAL A 33 3.81 1.27 -2.05
CA VAL A 33 4.52 0.01 -2.22
C VAL A 33 3.58 -1.02 -2.82
N GLY A 34 4.08 -1.86 -3.71
CA GLY A 34 3.30 -2.97 -4.25
C GLY A 34 4.05 -4.29 -4.34
N HIS A 35 3.27 -5.32 -4.60
CA HIS A 35 3.74 -6.65 -4.97
C HIS A 35 3.77 -6.78 -6.51
N PRO A 36 4.76 -7.46 -7.14
CA PRO A 36 4.87 -7.58 -8.60
C PRO A 36 3.68 -8.21 -9.31
N SER A 37 2.87 -9.02 -8.60
CA SER A 37 1.62 -9.57 -9.16
C SER A 37 0.55 -8.51 -9.40
N ARG A 38 0.69 -7.33 -8.76
CA ARG A 38 -0.21 -6.18 -8.83
C ARG A 38 -1.56 -6.32 -8.13
N ASP A 39 -1.75 -7.44 -7.42
CA ASP A 39 -2.97 -7.69 -6.64
C ASP A 39 -2.91 -7.07 -5.23
N TYR A 40 -1.71 -6.64 -4.79
CA TYR A 40 -1.48 -6.12 -3.44
C TYR A 40 -0.64 -4.85 -3.49
N GLY A 41 -1.10 -3.83 -2.78
CA GLY A 41 -0.41 -2.56 -2.59
C GLY A 41 -0.69 -1.99 -1.21
N TRP A 42 0.25 -1.17 -0.73
CA TRP A 42 0.18 -0.50 0.56
C TRP A 42 0.55 0.96 0.40
N ILE A 43 -0.23 1.81 1.06
CA ILE A 43 0.12 3.20 1.32
C ILE A 43 0.58 3.26 2.76
N LEU A 44 1.82 3.67 2.97
CA LEU A 44 2.36 3.91 4.31
C LEU A 44 2.49 5.42 4.49
N ALA A 45 1.93 5.95 5.56
CA ALA A 45 1.98 7.38 5.86
C ALA A 45 2.47 7.60 7.29
N ARG A 46 3.17 8.73 7.50
CA ARG A 46 3.55 9.19 8.84
C ARG A 46 2.37 9.76 9.62
N GLU A 47 1.38 10.27 8.90
CA GLU A 47 0.11 10.76 9.43
C GLU A 47 -0.98 9.71 9.29
N THR A 48 -2.00 9.76 10.16
CA THR A 48 -3.09 8.78 10.17
C THR A 48 -4.04 8.93 8.99
N ALA A 49 -4.11 10.12 8.39
CA ALA A 49 -4.91 10.42 7.23
C ALA A 49 -4.10 11.25 6.25
N LEU A 50 -4.34 11.04 4.96
CA LEU A 50 -3.80 11.84 3.87
C LEU A 50 -4.92 12.63 3.23
N ASP A 51 -4.62 13.81 2.70
CA ASP A 51 -5.61 14.57 1.94
C ASP A 51 -5.93 13.92 0.59
N ALA A 52 -7.06 14.31 0.00
CA ALA A 52 -7.51 13.75 -1.27
C ALA A 52 -6.54 14.01 -2.43
N ALA A 53 -5.81 15.14 -2.40
CA ALA A 53 -4.84 15.47 -3.44
C ALA A 53 -3.65 14.50 -3.43
N THR A 54 -3.13 14.18 -2.24
CA THR A 54 -2.06 13.20 -2.03
C THR A 54 -2.53 11.79 -2.37
N LEU A 55 -3.76 11.42 -1.97
CA LEU A 55 -4.32 10.11 -2.33
C LEU A 55 -4.51 9.96 -3.84
N ARG A 56 -4.88 11.03 -4.54
CA ARG A 56 -4.97 11.05 -6.00
C ARG A 56 -3.61 10.89 -6.66
N GLU A 57 -2.59 11.60 -6.20
CA GLU A 57 -1.21 11.42 -6.67
C GLU A 57 -0.75 9.96 -6.49
N ILE A 58 -0.99 9.37 -5.32
CA ILE A 58 -0.65 7.98 -5.04
C ILE A 58 -1.43 7.01 -5.95
N ALA A 59 -2.72 7.24 -6.17
CA ALA A 59 -3.53 6.43 -7.08
C ALA A 59 -3.00 6.49 -8.51
N GLU A 60 -2.63 7.67 -9.00
CA GLU A 60 -2.02 7.87 -10.33
C GLU A 60 -0.69 7.07 -10.44
N HIS A 61 0.13 7.02 -9.39
CA HIS A 61 1.34 6.20 -9.37
C HIS A 61 1.06 4.69 -9.43
N PHE A 62 0.06 4.21 -8.69
CA PHE A 62 -0.36 2.81 -8.75
C PHE A 62 -0.89 2.44 -10.15
N GLU A 63 -1.74 3.28 -10.74
CA GLU A 63 -2.28 3.06 -12.08
C GLU A 63 -1.17 3.06 -13.14
N ALA A 64 -0.22 4.00 -13.06
CA ALA A 64 0.94 4.02 -13.94
C ALA A 64 1.83 2.77 -13.81
N ALA A 65 1.87 2.16 -12.62
CA ALA A 65 2.55 0.88 -12.38
C ALA A 65 1.71 -0.36 -12.78
N GLY A 66 0.47 -0.15 -13.24
CA GLY A 66 -0.43 -1.19 -13.76
C GLY A 66 -1.32 -1.85 -12.72
N TYR A 67 -1.51 -1.23 -11.55
CA TYR A 67 -2.45 -1.65 -10.52
C TYR A 67 -3.85 -1.06 -10.81
N ASP A 68 -4.90 -1.71 -10.29
CA ASP A 68 -6.25 -1.14 -10.26
C ASP A 68 -6.51 -0.47 -8.90
N ALA A 69 -6.53 0.86 -8.87
CA ALA A 69 -6.76 1.64 -7.65
C ALA A 69 -8.13 1.37 -7.00
N CYS A 70 -9.12 0.84 -7.73
CA CYS A 70 -10.40 0.46 -7.14
C CYS A 70 -10.36 -0.90 -6.42
N THR A 71 -9.32 -1.71 -6.61
CA THR A 71 -9.14 -2.97 -5.88
C THR A 71 -8.34 -2.79 -4.59
N LEU A 72 -7.58 -1.70 -4.48
CA LEU A 72 -6.82 -1.35 -3.29
C LEU A 72 -7.75 -0.71 -2.25
N LEU A 73 -7.83 -1.32 -1.07
CA LEU A 73 -8.71 -0.86 0.00
C LEU A 73 -7.94 0.01 1.00
N MET A 74 -8.51 1.16 1.33
CA MET A 74 -8.01 2.02 2.41
C MET A 74 -8.17 1.32 3.76
N ALA A 75 -7.22 1.58 4.66
CA ALA A 75 -7.37 1.19 6.05
C ALA A 75 -8.61 1.87 6.65
N ALA A 76 -9.31 1.17 7.53
CA ALA A 76 -10.40 1.75 8.31
C ALA A 76 -9.80 2.64 9.40
N GLU A 77 -10.38 3.82 9.60
CA GLU A 77 -9.92 4.77 10.62
C GLU A 77 -10.43 4.35 12.02
N ALA A 78 -11.58 3.67 12.07
CA ALA A 78 -12.17 3.14 13.31
C ALA A 78 -12.59 1.66 13.22
N PRO A 79 -12.67 0.95 14.37
CA PRO A 79 -13.24 -0.40 14.41
C PRO A 79 -14.70 -0.42 13.93
N GLY A 80 -15.01 -1.31 12.99
CA GLY A 80 -16.36 -1.46 12.43
C GLY A 80 -16.67 -0.53 11.25
N GLU A 81 -15.73 0.31 10.84
CA GLU A 81 -15.88 1.13 9.64
C GLU A 81 -15.68 0.29 8.36
N THR A 82 -16.48 0.59 7.34
CA THR A 82 -16.33 -0.07 6.03
C THR A 82 -15.13 0.52 5.31
N ARG A 83 -14.20 -0.35 4.89
CA ARG A 83 -13.06 0.07 4.08
C ARG A 83 -13.54 0.54 2.71
N ARG A 84 -13.05 1.70 2.28
CA ARG A 84 -13.34 2.28 0.97
C ARG A 84 -12.20 2.04 -0.03
N PRO A 85 -12.48 1.87 -1.33
CA PRO A 85 -11.45 1.79 -2.36
C PRO A 85 -10.59 3.06 -2.46
N LEU A 86 -9.32 2.92 -2.84
CA LEU A 86 -8.42 4.05 -3.07
C LEU A 86 -8.96 4.98 -4.17
N CYS A 87 -9.52 4.43 -5.25
CA CYS A 87 -10.09 5.24 -6.33
C CYS A 87 -11.29 6.11 -5.88
N GLU A 88 -11.99 5.74 -4.80
CA GLU A 88 -13.03 6.56 -4.20
C GLU A 88 -12.43 7.60 -3.24
N ALA A 89 -11.39 7.20 -2.49
CA ALA A 89 -10.70 8.08 -1.56
C ALA A 89 -9.86 9.18 -2.24
N ALA A 90 -9.49 8.96 -3.50
CA ALA A 90 -8.75 9.87 -4.36
C ALA A 90 -9.62 10.88 -5.14
N ARG A 91 -10.95 10.87 -4.96
CA ARG A 91 -11.86 11.85 -5.57
C ARG A 91 -11.92 13.13 -4.75
#